data_AF-A0A3D5Y7Y7-F1
#
_entry.id   AF-A0A3D5Y7Y7-F1
#
_cell.length_a   1.000
_cell.length_b   1.000
_cell.length_c   1.000
_cell.angle_alpha   90.00
_cell.angle_beta   90.00
_cell.angle_gamma   90.00
#
_symmetry.space_group_name_H-M   'P 1'
#
loop_
_entity.id
_entity.type
_entity.pdbx_description
1 polymer ?
#
loop_
_entity_poly.entity_id
_entity_poly.type
_entity_poly.pdbx_seq_one_letter_code
_entity_poly.pdbx_strand_id
1 'polypeptide(L)' 'MIKDTQLLKKFEDTIMKKEGRLSFSYSMRIFESLWNEGIKLGILPPKKPLEGIEVDIKIAQVLNSCLKKSSQG' A
#
# COMPACT_ATOMS: atom_id res chain seq x y z
N MET A 1 8.41 10.80 -10.67
CA MET A 1 7.08 11.39 -10.37
C MET A 1 6.13 10.98 -11.48
N ILE A 2 4.97 10.42 -11.16
CA ILE A 2 4.00 9.99 -12.17
C ILE A 2 3.38 11.24 -12.79
N LYS A 3 3.52 11.38 -14.11
CA LYS A 3 3.11 12.57 -14.85
C LYS A 3 1.61 12.60 -15.14
N ASP A 4 1.00 11.41 -15.22
CA ASP A 4 -0.41 11.24 -15.52
C ASP A 4 -0.99 10.16 -14.59
N THR A 5 -1.70 10.61 -13.56
CA THR A 5 -2.31 9.73 -12.57
C THR A 5 -3.58 9.06 -13.11
N GLN A 6 -4.26 9.64 -14.10
CA GLN A 6 -5.45 9.02 -14.70
C GLN A 6 -5.06 7.84 -15.59
N LEU A 7 -3.97 7.98 -16.35
CA LEU A 7 -3.44 6.90 -17.17
C LEU A 7 -3.02 5.71 -16.31
N LEU A 8 -2.32 5.96 -15.20
CA LEU A 8 -1.94 4.91 -14.25
C LEU A 8 -3.19 4.19 -13.71
N LYS A 9 -4.18 4.96 -13.25
CA LYS A 9 -5.42 4.39 -12.72
C LYS A 9 -6.14 3.52 -13.77
N LYS A 10 -6.22 3.98 -15.02
CA LYS A 10 -6.84 3.22 -16.11
C LYS A 10 -6.10 1.91 -16.38
N PHE A 11 -4.77 1.93 -16.30
CA PHE A 11 -3.95 0.72 -16.42
C PHE A 11 -4.24 -0.27 -15.28
N GLU A 12 -4.24 0.19 -14.03
CA GLU A 12 -4.55 -0.62 -12.85
C GLU A 12 -5.96 -1.22 -12.93
N ASP A 13 -6.97 -0.40 -13.25
CA ASP A 13 -8.35 -0.83 -13.43
C ASP A 13 -8.49 -1.91 -14.51
N THR A 14 -7.71 -1.79 -15.59
CA THR A 14 -7.72 -2.77 -16.69
C THR A 14 -7.14 -4.11 -16.25
N ILE A 15 -6.05 -4.09 -15.48
CA ILE A 15 -5.46 -5.32 -14.91
C ILE A 15 -6.44 -5.96 -13.93
N MET A 16 -7.04 -5.19 -13.02
CA MET A 16 -7.99 -5.70 -12.03
C MET A 16 -9.23 -6.31 -12.69
N LYS A 17 -9.76 -5.70 -13.76
CA LYS A 17 -10.89 -6.27 -14.51
C LYS A 17 -10.55 -7.59 -15.19
N LYS A 18 -9.32 -7.73 -15.69
CA LYS A 18 -8.88 -8.93 -16.42
C LYS A 18 -8.52 -10.09 -15.49
N GLU A 19 -7.73 -9.80 -14.46
CA GLU A 19 -7.18 -10.82 -13.56
C GLU A 19 -8.12 -11.12 -12.38
N GLY A 20 -9.05 -10.20 -12.07
CA GLY A 20 -9.90 -10.31 -10.89
C GLY A 20 -9.09 -10.25 -9.60
N ARG A 21 -9.54 -11.00 -8.57
CA ARG A 21 -8.82 -11.06 -7.29
C ARG A 21 -7.58 -11.94 -7.44
N LEU A 22 -6.42 -11.32 -7.29
CA LEU A 22 -5.13 -12.02 -7.33
C LEU A 22 -4.96 -12.95 -6.12
N SER A 23 -4.30 -14.09 -6.35
CA SER A 23 -3.85 -14.95 -5.26
C SER A 23 -2.77 -14.23 -4.43
N PHE A 24 -2.67 -14.58 -3.15
CA PHE A 24 -1.68 -13.99 -2.25
C PHE A 24 -0.24 -14.14 -2.79
N SER A 25 0.11 -15.34 -3.28
CA SER A 25 1.45 -15.62 -3.81
C SER A 25 1.79 -14.77 -5.04
N TYR A 26 0.81 -14.56 -5.92
CA TYR A 26 1.00 -13.72 -7.11
C TYR A 26 1.15 -12.24 -6.73
N SER A 27 0.31 -11.75 -5.82
CA SER A 27 0.42 -10.39 -5.26
C SER A 27 1.78 -10.16 -4.60
N MET A 28 2.27 -11.13 -3.82
CA MET A 28 3.57 -11.04 -3.15
C MET A 28 4.71 -10.94 -4.17
N ARG A 29 4.66 -11.72 -5.26
CA ARG A 29 5.67 -11.66 -6.32
C ARG A 29 5.72 -10.30 -7.03
N ILE A 30 4.55 -9.71 -7.29
CA ILE A 30 4.47 -8.34 -7.86
C ILE A 30 5.11 -7.35 -6.89
N PHE A 31 4.72 -7.42 -5.61
CA PHE A 31 5.26 -6.54 -4.57
C PHE A 31 6.79 -6.63 -4.46
N GLU A 32 7.35 -7.84 -4.36
CA GLU A 32 8.79 -8.06 -4.28
C GLU A 32 9.53 -7.55 -5.53
N SER A 33 8.93 -7.71 -6.71
CA SER A 33 9.50 -7.23 -7.96
C SER A 33 9.58 -5.70 -7.99
N LEU A 34 8.50 -5.02 -7.58
CA LEU A 34 8.45 -3.56 -7.48
C LEU A 34 9.40 -3.03 -6.40
N TRP A 35 9.49 -3.73 -5.26
CA TRP A 35 10.42 -3.40 -4.19
C TRP A 35 11.87 -3.43 -4.67
N ASN A 36 12.27 -4.52 -5.34
CA ASN A 36 13.61 -4.67 -5.90
C ASN A 36 13.92 -3.60 -6.96
N GLU A 37 12.94 -3.23 -7.78
CA GLU A 37 13.11 -2.14 -8.74
C GLU A 37 13.31 -0.79 -8.02
N GLY A 38 12.55 -0.51 -6.98
CA GLY A 38 12.73 0.70 -6.17
C GLY A 38 14.09 0.77 -5.48
N ILE A 39 14.65 -0.37 -5.06
CA ILE A 39 16.03 -0.46 -4.55
C ILE A 39 17.03 -0.14 -5.66
N LYS A 40 16.88 -0.73 -6.85
CA LYS A 40 17.79 -0.47 -7.99
C LYS A 40 17.77 0.99 -8.42
N LEU A 41 16.62 1.64 -8.34
CA LEU A 41 16.46 3.08 -8.60
C LEU A 41 17.01 3.97 -7.47
N GLY A 42 17.45 3.39 -6.34
CA GLY A 42 17.98 4.13 -5.20
C GLY A 42 16.94 4.94 -4.42
N ILE A 43 15.66 4.65 -4.62
CA ILE A 43 14.54 5.35 -3.97
C ILE A 43 14.13 4.61 -2.68
N LEU A 44 14.26 3.28 -2.68
CA LEU A 44 14.01 2.44 -1.52
C LEU A 44 15.32 1.89 -0.91
N PRO A 45 15.37 1.69 0.41
CA PRO A 45 14.39 2.18 1.38
C PRO A 45 14.42 3.72 1.49
N PRO A 46 13.33 4.36 1.95
CA PRO A 46 13.33 5.80 2.20
C PRO A 46 14.44 6.19 3.17
N LYS A 47 15.05 7.36 2.97
CA LYS A 47 16.13 7.87 3.83
C LYS A 47 15.73 7.94 5.31
N LYS A 48 14.45 8.21 5.57
CA LYS A 48 13.84 8.20 6.89
C LYS A 48 12.71 7.16 6.88
N PRO A 49 13.00 5.89 7.23
CA PRO A 49 12.03 4.80 7.06
C PRO A 49 10.69 4.98 7.79
N LEU A 50 10.67 5.76 8.87
CA LEU A 50 9.50 6.00 9.71
C LEU A 50 8.88 7.39 9.50
N GLU A 51 9.32 8.15 8.49
CA GLU A 51 8.76 9.47 8.24
C GLU A 51 7.26 9.39 7.95
N GLY A 52 6.44 10.02 8.81
CA GLY A 52 4.98 10.03 8.70
C GLY A 52 4.26 8.92 9.48
N ILE A 53 4.98 8.01 10.13
CA ILE A 53 4.37 6.89 10.88
C ILE A 53 3.50 7.37 12.05
N GLU A 54 3.72 8.57 12.56
CA GLU A 54 2.95 9.14 13.66
C GLU A 54 1.47 9.27 13.31
N VAL A 55 1.18 9.58 12.03
CA VAL A 55 -0.19 9.66 11.52
C VAL A 55 -0.83 8.28 11.50
N ASP A 56 -0.12 7.27 11.00
CA ASP A 56 -0.60 5.89 10.95
C ASP A 56 -0.86 5.34 12.36
N ILE A 57 0.05 5.59 13.30
CA ILE A 57 -0.11 5.23 14.72
C ILE A 57 -1.34 5.91 15.31
N LYS A 58 -1.54 7.21 15.06
CA LYS A 58 -2.69 7.95 15.57
C LYS A 58 -4.01 7.41 15.01
N ILE A 59 -4.07 7.10 13.71
CA ILE A 59 -5.25 6.50 13.08
C ILE A 59 -5.53 5.12 13.70
N ALA A 60 -4.50 4.27 13.83
CA ALA A 60 -4.64 2.96 14.45
C ALA A 60 -5.15 3.03 15.90
N GLN A 61 -4.67 4.00 16.69
CA GLN A 61 -5.15 4.25 18.05
C GLN A 61 -6.65 4.61 18.06
N VAL A 62 -7.11 5.50 17.18
CA VAL A 62 -8.52 5.89 17.07
C VAL A 62 -9.38 4.68 16.72
N LEU A 63 -9.02 3.92 15.68
CA LEU A 63 -9.74 2.72 15.27
C LEU A 63 -9.83 1.69 16.39
N ASN A 64 -8.72 1.41 17.07
CA ASN A 64 -8.68 0.48 18.20
C ASN A 64 -9.54 0.95 19.38
N SER A 65 -9.62 2.26 19.62
CA SER A 65 -10.48 2.83 20.67
C SER A 65 -11.97 2.69 20.35
N CYS A 66 -12.35 2.83 19.08
CA CYS A 66 -13.72 2.61 18.61
C CYS A 66 -14.11 1.13 18.72
N LEU A 67 -13.21 0.22 18.35
CA LEU A 67 -13.44 -1.22 18.40
C LEU A 67 -13.64 -1.72 19.85
N LYS A 68 -12.86 -1.21 20.80
CA LYS A 68 -13.01 -1.57 22.23
C LYS A 68 -14.33 -1.10 22.84
N LYS A 69 -14.89 0.01 22.37
CA LYS A 69 -16.19 0.54 22.84
C LYS A 69 -17.37 -0.25 22.30
N SER A 70 -17.26 -0.88 21.12
CA SER A 70 -18.30 -1.74 20.56
C SER A 70 -18.43 -3.12 21.24
N SER A 71 -17.49 -3.50 22.11
CA SER A 71 -17.46 -4.80 22.80
C SER A 71 -17.86 -4.75 24.28
N GLN A 72 -18.34 -3.60 24.76
CA GLN A 72 -18.84 -3.41 26.14
C GLN A 72 -20.37 -3.33 26.22
N GLY A 73 -21.07 -3.87 25.22
CA GLY A 73 -22.53 -4.04 25.21
C GLY A 73 -22.93 -5.47 25.54
#